data_AF-A0A1I8BUF3-F1
#
_entry.id   AF-A0A1I8BUF3-F1
#
_cell.length_a   1.000
_cell.length_b   1.000
_cell.length_c   1.000
_cell.angle_alpha   90.00
_cell.angle_beta   90.00
_cell.angle_gamma   90.00
#
_symmetry.space_group_name_H-M   'P 1'
#
loop_
_entity.id
_entity.type
_entity.pdbx_description
1 polymer ?
#
loop_
_entity_poly.entity_id
_entity_poly.type
_entity_poly.pdbx_seq_one_letter_code
_entity_poly.pdbx_strand_id
1 'polypeptide(L)'
;MNLLTAELQIEEILSFDEVRNLLPILIKMIQTGELTFKCDFDFKFKDAFDFIKNEIGEKSVELLMPENADNGDKQEIANLKHLDNFDCLSPIPFTLILNNFSSSNLFQNKENIQIFSSQNQKEKLEEISKYKIKSAELEAKYKKIEAINLKLNEQLGQAQNEFIDLENKYENLKQADFEKKGSFELLNIQLREITDELETLRYNNSQLQKELKSLNDKHSRAFQKSSNDLKSKEDEVRLLYIRLDALVKQITEKDSSENKLKFMEQQIANQQGTIGELRIGLEQTLDRANIAETELIKYKSLHNNINSRQDNTNSQNDSDTSISLHDDLNSCKLTENHSDLENSFSQISSQNGELSKLRTFIELIQNEKKELEKENKEFRSKLEELNNLQLEKAKEIERIKKECEFNKNELKTMQQIEANLMVKNKNIEEENSQLKNTIKRLEATQLISSEYSNLYIQQKQHSFFSKLIKKVKWISIFCVAIGLIFWFLWFIEFTLEITYLHN
;
A
#
# COMPACT_ATOMS: atom_id res chain seq x y z
N MET A 1 -7.90 14.22 -2.07
CA MET A 1 -8.96 13.90 -1.11
C MET A 1 -8.51 14.07 0.32
N ASN A 2 -7.79 13.15 0.95
CA ASN A 2 -7.57 13.18 2.42
C ASN A 2 -6.97 14.47 3.00
N LEU A 3 -6.07 15.19 2.29
CA LEU A 3 -5.65 16.55 2.68
C LEU A 3 -6.81 17.56 2.61
N LEU A 4 -7.54 17.53 1.49
CA LEU A 4 -8.61 18.47 1.13
C LEU A 4 -9.84 18.30 2.04
N THR A 5 -10.14 17.07 2.49
CA THR A 5 -11.18 16.82 3.51
C THR A 5 -10.74 17.26 4.89
N ALA A 6 -9.45 17.10 5.24
CA ALA A 6 -8.90 17.58 6.51
C ALA A 6 -8.87 19.12 6.60
N GLU A 7 -8.53 19.82 5.51
CA GLU A 7 -8.60 21.28 5.42
C GLU A 7 -10.03 21.82 5.52
N LEU A 8 -11.02 21.07 5.01
CA LEU A 8 -12.44 21.44 5.04
C LEU A 8 -13.22 20.90 6.26
N GLN A 9 -12.54 20.22 7.20
CA GLN A 9 -13.16 19.58 8.37
C GLN A 9 -14.28 18.58 8.03
N ILE A 10 -14.21 17.96 6.84
CA ILE A 10 -15.14 16.91 6.41
C ILE A 10 -14.63 15.58 7.00
N GLU A 11 -15.36 15.05 7.99
CA GLU A 11 -15.13 13.71 8.54
C GLU A 11 -15.27 12.63 7.44
N GLU A 12 -14.68 11.45 7.67
CA GLU A 12 -14.28 10.50 6.63
C GLU A 12 -15.31 10.26 5.51
N ILE A 13 -14.92 10.52 4.25
CA ILE A 13 -15.72 10.11 3.09
C ILE A 13 -15.67 8.58 2.98
N LEU A 14 -16.83 7.94 3.13
CA LEU A 14 -16.94 6.49 3.33
C LEU A 14 -16.89 5.68 2.02
N SER A 15 -17.19 6.31 0.88
CA SER A 15 -17.28 5.64 -0.43
C SER A 15 -16.57 6.36 -1.57
N PHE A 16 -16.24 5.61 -2.61
CA PHE A 16 -15.60 6.15 -3.82
C PHE A 16 -16.57 6.97 -4.69
N ASP A 17 -17.87 6.75 -4.57
CA ASP A 17 -18.91 7.49 -5.29
C ASP A 17 -19.21 8.85 -4.63
N GLU A 18 -19.16 8.95 -3.31
CA GLU A 18 -19.16 10.26 -2.62
C GLU A 18 -17.93 11.09 -3.02
N VAL A 19 -16.74 10.48 -3.11
CA VAL A 19 -15.54 11.14 -3.66
C VAL A 19 -15.78 11.63 -5.08
N ARG A 20 -16.41 10.82 -5.93
CA ARG A 20 -16.72 11.16 -7.34
C ARG A 20 -17.69 12.33 -7.46
N ASN A 21 -18.62 12.49 -6.52
CA ASN A 21 -19.61 13.56 -6.49
C ASN A 21 -19.08 14.86 -5.84
N LEU A 22 -18.28 14.75 -4.76
CA LEU A 22 -17.69 15.89 -4.07
C LEU A 22 -16.51 16.53 -4.85
N LEU A 23 -15.65 15.72 -5.48
CA LEU A 23 -14.43 16.22 -6.12
C LEU A 23 -14.68 17.33 -7.18
N PRO A 24 -15.67 17.23 -8.09
CA PRO A 24 -15.98 18.31 -9.04
C PRO A 24 -16.46 19.60 -8.36
N ILE A 25 -17.23 19.48 -7.27
CA ILE A 25 -17.76 20.63 -6.51
C ILE A 25 -16.61 21.35 -5.81
N LEU A 26 -15.71 20.61 -5.17
CA LEU A 26 -14.56 21.17 -4.44
C LEU A 26 -13.52 21.77 -5.40
N ILE A 27 -13.27 21.15 -6.56
CA ILE A 27 -12.44 21.74 -7.63
C ILE A 27 -13.05 23.07 -8.10
N LYS A 28 -14.36 23.10 -8.38
CA LYS A 28 -15.03 24.32 -8.85
C LYS A 28 -15.00 25.43 -7.80
N MET A 29 -15.26 25.10 -6.53
CA MET A 29 -15.15 26.03 -5.39
C MET A 29 -13.75 26.67 -5.30
N ILE A 30 -12.68 25.89 -5.47
CA ILE A 30 -11.30 26.39 -5.47
C ILE A 30 -11.03 27.27 -6.70
N GLN A 31 -11.65 26.98 -7.85
CA GLN A 31 -11.43 27.70 -9.10
C GLN A 31 -12.24 29.00 -9.25
N THR A 32 -13.45 29.09 -8.66
CA THR A 32 -14.35 30.26 -8.81
C THR A 32 -14.66 30.99 -7.51
N GLY A 33 -14.33 30.42 -6.35
CA GLY A 33 -14.68 30.98 -5.04
C GLY A 33 -16.17 30.85 -4.67
N GLU A 34 -16.99 30.23 -5.52
CA GLU A 34 -18.44 30.10 -5.33
C GLU A 34 -18.85 28.68 -4.98
N LEU A 35 -19.68 28.55 -3.93
CA LEU A 35 -20.08 27.26 -3.36
C LEU A 35 -21.53 26.93 -3.75
N THR A 36 -21.73 26.53 -5.01
CA THR A 36 -23.06 26.23 -5.56
C THR A 36 -23.53 24.81 -5.19
N PHE A 37 -24.33 24.68 -4.13
CA PHE A 37 -25.10 23.45 -3.88
C PHE A 37 -26.22 23.29 -4.93
N LYS A 38 -26.25 22.15 -5.64
CA LYS A 38 -27.52 21.61 -6.14
C LYS A 38 -28.09 20.74 -5.02
N CYS A 39 -29.29 21.08 -4.55
CA CYS A 39 -29.99 20.31 -3.53
C CYS A 39 -30.87 19.25 -4.18
N ASP A 40 -30.80 18.02 -3.67
CA ASP A 40 -31.62 16.90 -4.13
C ASP A 40 -33.07 17.05 -3.67
N PHE A 41 -33.88 17.68 -4.52
CA PHE A 41 -35.30 17.30 -4.60
C PHE A 41 -35.42 16.06 -5.48
N ASP A 42 -36.23 15.09 -5.05
CA ASP A 42 -36.55 13.84 -5.77
C ASP A 42 -37.20 14.14 -7.14
N PHE A 43 -36.38 14.44 -8.16
CA PHE A 43 -36.85 14.60 -9.52
C PHE A 43 -37.03 13.23 -10.17
N LYS A 44 -38.14 12.57 -9.83
CA LYS A 44 -38.46 11.23 -10.31
C LYS A 44 -38.55 11.26 -11.82
N PHE A 45 -37.76 10.40 -12.47
CA PHE A 45 -37.63 10.35 -13.94
C PHE A 45 -38.96 10.21 -14.69
N LYS A 46 -39.98 9.65 -14.01
CA LYS A 46 -41.35 9.54 -14.51
C LYS A 46 -42.02 10.91 -14.71
N ASP A 47 -41.85 11.83 -13.77
CA ASP A 47 -42.49 13.15 -13.80
C ASP A 47 -41.91 14.02 -14.94
N ALA A 48 -40.64 13.78 -15.30
CA ALA A 48 -39.99 14.37 -16.48
C ALA A 48 -40.65 13.89 -17.79
N PHE A 49 -40.93 12.58 -17.89
CA PHE A 49 -41.64 12.02 -19.04
C PHE A 49 -43.10 12.46 -19.10
N ASP A 50 -43.82 12.51 -17.97
CA ASP A 50 -45.20 12.99 -17.94
C ASP A 50 -45.29 14.50 -18.26
N PHE A 51 -44.28 15.31 -17.92
CA PHE A 51 -44.16 16.71 -18.39
C PHE A 51 -43.96 16.79 -19.91
N ILE A 52 -42.98 16.06 -20.46
CA ILE A 52 -42.70 16.02 -21.92
C ILE A 52 -43.91 15.48 -22.70
N LYS A 53 -44.61 14.48 -22.14
CA LYS A 53 -45.81 13.87 -22.73
C LYS A 53 -46.99 14.85 -22.81
N ASN A 54 -47.13 15.74 -21.82
CA ASN A 54 -48.15 16.79 -21.82
C ASN A 54 -47.82 17.96 -22.77
N GLU A 55 -46.55 18.35 -22.90
CA GLU A 55 -46.12 19.44 -23.81
C GLU A 55 -46.04 19.02 -25.29
N ILE A 56 -45.58 17.80 -25.58
CA ILE A 56 -45.24 17.38 -26.96
C ILE A 56 -46.28 16.38 -27.55
N GLY A 57 -47.08 15.73 -26.70
CA GLY A 57 -48.14 14.81 -27.10
C GLY A 57 -47.67 13.36 -27.32
N GLU A 58 -48.60 12.41 -27.15
CA GLU A 58 -48.26 10.99 -26.92
C GLU A 58 -47.46 10.31 -28.05
N LYS A 59 -47.66 10.72 -29.31
CA LYS A 59 -47.07 10.04 -30.48
C LYS A 59 -45.55 10.14 -30.62
N SER A 60 -44.88 11.01 -29.85
CA SER A 60 -43.43 11.19 -29.92
C SER A 60 -42.64 10.36 -28.89
N VAL A 61 -43.31 9.70 -27.93
CA VAL A 61 -42.65 9.06 -26.79
C VAL A 61 -42.36 7.56 -27.02
N GLU A 62 -43.16 6.87 -27.84
CA GLU A 62 -42.97 5.42 -28.13
C GLU A 62 -41.62 5.10 -28.80
N LEU A 63 -40.99 6.07 -29.47
CA LEU A 63 -39.69 5.94 -30.13
C LEU A 63 -38.48 6.03 -29.18
N LEU A 64 -38.70 6.29 -27.88
CA LEU A 64 -37.63 6.50 -26.89
C LEU A 64 -37.58 5.41 -25.79
N MET A 65 -38.30 4.31 -25.96
CA MET A 65 -38.22 3.15 -25.05
C MET A 65 -36.96 2.31 -25.34
N PRO A 66 -36.06 2.07 -24.35
CA PRO A 66 -34.80 1.34 -24.58
C PRO A 66 -34.97 -0.09 -25.12
N GLU A 67 -36.11 -0.74 -24.84
CA GLU A 67 -36.40 -2.12 -25.23
C GLU A 67 -36.51 -2.31 -26.76
N ASN A 68 -36.65 -1.22 -27.52
CA ASN A 68 -36.67 -1.24 -28.99
C ASN A 68 -35.28 -1.01 -29.64
N ALA A 69 -34.25 -0.63 -28.86
CA ALA A 69 -32.95 -0.21 -29.41
C ALA A 69 -32.08 -1.36 -29.96
N ASP A 70 -32.30 -2.60 -29.52
CA ASP A 70 -31.42 -3.75 -29.81
C ASP A 70 -31.89 -4.62 -31.00
N ASN A 71 -32.86 -4.14 -31.80
CA ASN A 71 -33.43 -4.85 -32.95
C ASN A 71 -33.08 -4.23 -34.33
N GLY A 72 -32.27 -3.16 -34.38
CA GLY A 72 -32.07 -2.34 -35.59
C GLY A 72 -31.53 -3.08 -36.83
N ASP A 73 -30.66 -4.08 -36.65
CA ASP A 73 -29.85 -4.65 -37.74
C ASP A 73 -30.50 -5.80 -38.54
N LYS A 74 -31.77 -6.16 -38.31
CA LYS A 74 -32.35 -7.41 -38.85
C LYS A 74 -33.74 -7.38 -39.50
N GLN A 75 -34.36 -6.21 -39.76
CA GLN A 75 -35.72 -6.22 -40.35
C GLN A 75 -36.04 -5.32 -41.55
N GLU A 76 -35.09 -4.55 -42.12
CA GLU A 76 -35.35 -3.77 -43.36
C GLU A 76 -34.62 -4.26 -44.64
N ILE A 77 -33.98 -5.44 -44.63
CA ILE A 77 -33.49 -6.09 -45.87
C ILE A 77 -34.50 -7.14 -46.35
N ALA A 78 -35.72 -6.69 -46.69
CA ALA A 78 -36.79 -7.54 -47.21
C ALA A 78 -37.59 -6.94 -48.39
N ASN A 79 -37.75 -5.61 -48.46
CA ASN A 79 -38.69 -4.95 -49.38
C ASN A 79 -38.07 -4.19 -50.56
N LEU A 80 -36.78 -4.43 -50.89
CA LEU A 80 -36.12 -3.87 -52.08
C LEU A 80 -35.53 -4.96 -52.99
N LYS A 81 -36.39 -5.90 -53.42
CA LYS A 81 -36.13 -6.85 -54.51
C LYS A 81 -37.31 -6.96 -55.49
N HIS A 82 -37.72 -5.84 -56.06
CA HIS A 82 -38.50 -5.79 -57.30
C HIS A 82 -38.43 -4.40 -57.96
N LEU A 83 -37.32 -4.11 -58.64
CA LEU A 83 -37.28 -3.10 -59.72
C LEU A 83 -36.08 -3.23 -60.67
N ASP A 84 -35.56 -4.46 -60.85
CA ASP A 84 -34.71 -4.80 -62.00
C ASP A 84 -35.58 -4.83 -63.27
N ASN A 85 -35.81 -3.66 -63.88
CA ASN A 85 -36.11 -3.44 -65.30
C ASN A 85 -36.50 -1.97 -65.55
N PHE A 86 -35.53 -1.15 -65.97
CA PHE A 86 -35.75 -0.09 -66.97
C PHE A 86 -34.41 0.31 -67.60
N ASP A 87 -33.87 -0.61 -68.42
CA ASP A 87 -32.89 -0.25 -69.43
C ASP A 87 -33.51 0.72 -70.44
N CYS A 88 -32.69 1.63 -70.96
CA CYS A 88 -32.99 2.55 -72.08
C CYS A 88 -34.17 3.52 -71.91
N LEU A 89 -33.86 4.83 -71.94
CA LEU A 89 -34.37 5.68 -73.02
C LEU A 89 -33.43 6.90 -73.23
N SER A 90 -32.95 7.06 -74.46
CA SER A 90 -32.19 8.23 -74.90
C SER A 90 -33.12 9.42 -75.18
N PRO A 91 -32.61 10.68 -75.15
CA PRO A 91 -33.45 11.85 -75.38
C PRO A 91 -34.02 11.88 -76.82
N ILE A 92 -35.35 11.85 -76.94
CA ILE A 92 -36.06 12.00 -78.22
C ILE A 92 -36.40 13.49 -78.42
N PRO A 93 -35.81 14.18 -79.41
CA PRO A 93 -36.11 15.59 -79.68
C PRO A 93 -37.44 15.72 -80.44
N PHE A 94 -38.49 16.19 -79.78
CA PHE A 94 -39.84 16.30 -80.37
C PHE A 94 -40.06 17.55 -81.26
N THR A 95 -39.05 17.96 -82.02
CA THR A 95 -39.15 19.02 -83.02
C THR A 95 -39.72 18.52 -84.36
N LEU A 96 -40.96 18.02 -84.40
CA LEU A 96 -41.62 17.65 -85.68
C LEU A 96 -43.17 17.62 -85.72
N ILE A 97 -43.91 18.11 -84.71
CA ILE A 97 -45.39 18.23 -84.79
C ILE A 97 -45.84 19.70 -84.65
N LEU A 98 -45.53 20.52 -85.66
CA LEU A 98 -46.09 21.88 -85.78
C LEU A 98 -46.26 22.38 -87.24
N ASN A 99 -46.07 21.52 -88.25
CA ASN A 99 -46.03 21.91 -89.67
C ASN A 99 -47.16 21.35 -90.57
N ASN A 100 -48.16 20.64 -90.01
CA ASN A 100 -49.17 19.91 -90.79
C ASN A 100 -50.63 20.43 -90.66
N PHE A 101 -50.83 21.67 -90.21
CA PHE A 101 -52.17 22.30 -90.19
C PHE A 101 -52.13 23.75 -90.71
N SER A 102 -51.72 23.94 -91.97
CA SER A 102 -51.72 25.26 -92.63
C SER A 102 -52.10 25.20 -94.12
N SER A 103 -53.02 24.31 -94.51
CA SER A 103 -53.42 24.16 -95.92
C SER A 103 -54.81 23.53 -96.17
N SER A 104 -55.83 23.85 -95.36
CA SER A 104 -57.23 23.49 -95.63
C SER A 104 -58.02 24.60 -96.36
N ASN A 105 -57.57 24.94 -97.57
CA ASN A 105 -58.34 25.79 -98.50
C ASN A 105 -59.63 25.07 -98.93
N LEU A 106 -60.74 25.29 -98.21
CA LEU A 106 -61.96 24.50 -98.40
C LEU A 106 -63.27 25.30 -98.28
N PHE A 107 -63.28 26.57 -98.73
CA PHE A 107 -64.51 27.31 -99.06
C PHE A 107 -64.32 28.31 -100.22
N GLN A 108 -64.12 27.78 -101.44
CA GLN A 108 -64.36 28.53 -102.68
C GLN A 108 -65.30 27.74 -103.62
N ASN A 109 -66.53 27.50 -103.18
CA ASN A 109 -67.60 27.12 -104.10
C ASN A 109 -68.18 28.37 -104.76
N LYS A 110 -67.93 28.52 -106.06
CA LYS A 110 -68.66 29.43 -106.94
C LYS A 110 -69.33 28.61 -108.04
N GLU A 111 -70.54 29.04 -108.42
CA GLU A 111 -71.20 28.68 -109.70
C GLU A 111 -71.33 27.17 -109.95
N ASN A 112 -72.32 26.49 -109.33
CA ASN A 112 -73.64 26.41 -109.96
C ASN A 112 -74.77 25.98 -108.99
N ILE A 113 -75.96 26.56 -109.19
CA ILE A 113 -77.30 25.94 -109.10
C ILE A 113 -78.34 27.04 -109.41
N GLN A 114 -79.28 26.78 -110.31
CA GLN A 114 -80.35 27.72 -110.65
C GLN A 114 -81.54 27.64 -109.68
N ILE A 115 -82.11 28.83 -109.40
CA ILE A 115 -83.54 29.13 -109.26
C ILE A 115 -84.43 28.02 -108.66
N PHE A 116 -84.80 28.15 -107.38
CA PHE A 116 -86.13 27.75 -106.88
C PHE A 116 -86.58 28.69 -105.73
N SER A 117 -87.89 28.66 -105.44
CA SER A 117 -88.73 29.62 -104.69
C SER A 117 -88.12 30.40 -103.51
N SER A 118 -88.58 31.66 -103.38
CA SER A 118 -88.12 32.66 -102.41
C SER A 118 -88.28 32.31 -100.93
N GLN A 119 -89.15 31.36 -100.57
CA GLN A 119 -89.27 30.85 -99.20
C GLN A 119 -88.02 30.04 -98.77
N ASN A 120 -87.47 29.22 -99.66
CA ASN A 120 -86.34 28.32 -99.39
C ASN A 120 -85.01 29.10 -99.18
N GLN A 121 -84.91 30.32 -99.70
CA GLN A 121 -83.75 31.19 -99.51
C GLN A 121 -83.66 31.78 -98.09
N LYS A 122 -84.79 32.03 -97.43
CA LYS A 122 -84.83 32.67 -96.10
C LYS A 122 -84.31 31.73 -95.02
N GLU A 123 -84.73 30.46 -95.05
CA GLU A 123 -84.26 29.42 -94.13
C GLU A 123 -82.75 29.19 -94.27
N LYS A 124 -82.23 29.11 -95.51
CA LYS A 124 -80.80 28.96 -95.78
C LYS A 124 -79.95 30.16 -95.31
N LEU A 125 -80.48 31.38 -95.43
CA LEU A 125 -79.83 32.58 -94.86
C LEU A 125 -79.78 32.55 -93.33
N GLU A 126 -80.83 32.01 -92.70
CA GLU A 126 -80.88 31.84 -91.24
C GLU A 126 -79.96 30.70 -90.76
N GLU A 127 -79.84 29.60 -91.51
CA GLU A 127 -78.81 28.57 -91.27
C GLU A 127 -77.40 29.13 -91.41
N ILE A 128 -77.08 29.83 -92.51
CA ILE A 128 -75.76 30.47 -92.71
C ILE A 128 -75.43 31.42 -91.55
N SER A 129 -76.43 32.12 -91.01
CA SER A 129 -76.27 32.97 -89.83
C SER A 129 -75.98 32.17 -88.56
N LYS A 130 -76.71 31.06 -88.32
CA LYS A 130 -76.45 30.12 -87.21
C LYS A 130 -75.06 29.47 -87.33
N TYR A 131 -74.60 29.14 -88.54
CA TYR A 131 -73.25 28.63 -88.79
C TYR A 131 -72.17 29.67 -88.54
N LYS A 132 -72.35 30.94 -88.94
CA LYS A 132 -71.42 32.03 -88.62
C LYS A 132 -71.27 32.25 -87.11
N ILE A 133 -72.39 32.20 -86.36
CA ILE A 133 -72.37 32.32 -84.89
C ILE A 133 -71.59 31.14 -84.27
N LYS A 134 -71.89 29.89 -84.68
CA LYS A 134 -71.13 28.71 -84.23
C LYS A 134 -69.64 28.77 -84.58
N SER A 135 -69.29 29.34 -85.74
CA SER A 135 -67.90 29.54 -86.16
C SER A 135 -67.18 30.54 -85.26
N ALA A 136 -67.81 31.67 -84.94
CA ALA A 136 -67.24 32.66 -84.03
C ALA A 136 -67.12 32.14 -82.59
N GLU A 137 -68.10 31.34 -82.12
CA GLU A 137 -67.98 30.63 -80.84
C GLU A 137 -66.82 29.63 -80.81
N LEU A 138 -66.60 28.88 -81.89
CA LEU A 138 -65.49 27.94 -82.00
C LEU A 138 -64.14 28.66 -82.01
N GLU A 139 -64.02 29.77 -82.75
CA GLU A 139 -62.81 30.60 -82.76
C GLU A 139 -62.53 31.22 -81.38
N ALA A 140 -63.56 31.70 -80.69
CA ALA A 140 -63.45 32.21 -79.32
C ALA A 140 -63.11 31.13 -78.29
N LYS A 141 -63.56 29.89 -78.49
CA LYS A 141 -63.16 28.72 -77.69
C LYS A 141 -61.70 28.33 -77.98
N TYR A 142 -61.28 28.36 -79.24
CA TYR A 142 -59.90 28.07 -79.66
C TYR A 142 -58.89 29.04 -79.03
N LYS A 143 -59.14 30.35 -79.15
CA LYS A 143 -58.29 31.40 -78.54
C LYS A 143 -58.21 31.31 -77.01
N LYS A 144 -59.25 30.80 -76.34
CA LYS A 144 -59.21 30.48 -74.90
C LYS A 144 -58.33 29.28 -74.60
N ILE A 145 -58.39 28.21 -75.40
CA ILE A 145 -57.52 27.03 -75.26
C ILE A 145 -56.06 27.40 -75.52
N GLU A 146 -55.79 28.22 -76.54
CA GLU A 146 -54.47 28.74 -76.88
C GLU A 146 -53.85 29.55 -75.72
N ALA A 147 -54.62 30.48 -75.12
CA ALA A 147 -54.18 31.22 -73.94
C ALA A 147 -53.98 30.34 -72.68
N ILE A 148 -54.78 29.28 -72.51
CA ILE A 148 -54.61 28.30 -71.42
C ILE A 148 -53.34 27.48 -71.63
N ASN A 149 -53.07 27.00 -72.85
CA ASN A 149 -51.85 26.26 -73.18
C ASN A 149 -50.59 27.11 -72.99
N LEU A 150 -50.62 28.38 -73.39
CA LEU A 150 -49.48 29.30 -73.22
C LEU A 150 -49.16 29.49 -71.73
N LYS A 151 -50.19 29.72 -70.89
CA LYS A 151 -50.02 29.80 -69.43
C LYS A 151 -49.57 28.48 -68.79
N LEU A 152 -50.06 27.33 -69.26
CA LEU A 152 -49.59 26.02 -68.81
C LEU A 152 -48.10 25.79 -69.12
N ASN A 153 -47.64 26.22 -70.30
CA ASN A 153 -46.23 26.14 -70.67
C ASN A 153 -45.35 27.06 -69.82
N GLU A 154 -45.82 28.27 -69.49
CA GLU A 154 -45.13 29.16 -68.54
C GLU A 154 -45.02 28.53 -67.14
N GLN A 155 -46.11 27.94 -66.63
CA GLN A 155 -46.11 27.24 -65.33
C GLN A 155 -45.24 25.98 -65.34
N LEU A 156 -45.20 25.23 -66.45
CA LEU A 156 -44.32 24.07 -66.60
C LEU A 156 -42.84 24.49 -66.60
N GLY A 157 -42.48 25.57 -67.31
CA GLY A 157 -41.12 26.11 -67.29
C GLY A 157 -40.70 26.64 -65.92
N GLN A 158 -41.62 27.27 -65.17
CA GLN A 158 -41.39 27.67 -63.78
C GLN A 158 -41.12 26.45 -62.89
N ALA A 159 -41.98 25.43 -62.94
CA ALA A 159 -41.81 24.20 -62.15
C ALA A 159 -40.53 23.42 -62.51
N GLN A 160 -40.11 23.42 -63.78
CA GLN A 160 -38.83 22.83 -64.21
C GLN A 160 -37.62 23.59 -63.64
N ASN A 161 -37.65 24.92 -63.63
CA ASN A 161 -36.60 25.72 -63.02
C ASN A 161 -36.56 25.51 -61.49
N GLU A 162 -37.71 25.49 -60.81
CA GLU A 162 -37.80 25.20 -59.37
C GLU A 162 -37.27 23.80 -59.02
N PHE A 163 -37.52 22.80 -59.87
CA PHE A 163 -36.97 21.45 -59.71
C PHE A 163 -35.44 21.44 -59.81
N ILE A 164 -34.86 22.09 -60.83
CA ILE A 164 -33.40 22.22 -60.99
C ILE A 164 -32.78 22.95 -59.80
N ASP A 165 -33.46 23.99 -59.29
CA ASP A 165 -33.05 24.74 -58.11
C ASP A 165 -33.08 23.91 -56.82
N LEU A 166 -34.00 22.95 -56.71
CA LEU A 166 -34.10 21.99 -55.60
C LEU A 166 -33.06 20.87 -55.71
N GLU A 167 -32.82 20.34 -56.90
CA GLU A 167 -31.79 19.33 -57.18
C GLU A 167 -30.39 19.86 -56.84
N ASN A 168 -30.08 21.09 -57.27
CA ASN A 168 -28.84 21.78 -56.89
C ASN A 168 -28.74 21.99 -55.36
N LYS A 169 -29.84 22.36 -54.67
CA LYS A 169 -29.84 22.50 -53.21
C LYS A 169 -29.62 21.16 -52.49
N TYR A 170 -30.17 20.07 -53.03
CA TYR A 170 -30.04 18.72 -52.48
C TYR A 170 -28.59 18.22 -52.55
N GLU A 171 -27.93 18.30 -53.70
CA GLU A 171 -26.54 17.85 -53.83
C GLU A 171 -25.56 18.71 -53.00
N ASN A 172 -25.80 20.03 -52.89
CA ASN A 172 -25.04 20.90 -51.99
C ASN A 172 -25.22 20.51 -50.51
N LEU A 173 -26.45 20.19 -50.07
CA LEU A 173 -26.72 19.72 -48.70
C LEU A 173 -26.03 18.38 -48.42
N LYS A 174 -26.11 17.45 -49.36
CA LYS A 174 -25.51 16.11 -49.32
C LYS A 174 -23.97 16.17 -49.25
N GLN A 175 -23.32 17.06 -50.01
CA GLN A 175 -21.88 17.29 -49.88
C GLN A 175 -21.52 17.90 -48.52
N ALA A 176 -22.25 18.92 -48.06
CA ALA A 176 -22.01 19.55 -46.76
C ALA A 176 -22.21 18.58 -45.57
N ASP A 177 -23.09 17.59 -45.70
CA ASP A 177 -23.26 16.52 -44.71
C ASP A 177 -22.07 15.53 -44.71
N PHE A 178 -21.56 15.19 -45.90
CA PHE A 178 -20.36 14.37 -46.04
C PHE A 178 -19.11 15.03 -45.44
N GLU A 179 -18.93 16.34 -45.67
CA GLU A 179 -17.85 17.14 -45.08
C GLU A 179 -17.96 17.24 -43.55
N LYS A 180 -19.18 17.40 -43.01
CA LYS A 180 -19.43 17.32 -41.56
C LYS A 180 -19.12 15.95 -40.99
N LYS A 181 -19.51 14.87 -41.68
CA LYS A 181 -19.25 13.50 -41.24
C LYS A 181 -17.75 13.22 -41.14
N GLY A 182 -16.97 13.58 -42.17
CA GLY A 182 -15.51 13.48 -42.13
C GLY A 182 -14.87 14.33 -41.03
N SER A 183 -15.40 15.54 -40.78
CA SER A 183 -14.96 16.40 -39.69
C SER A 183 -15.23 15.80 -38.30
N PHE A 184 -16.39 15.15 -38.12
CA PHE A 184 -16.75 14.45 -36.88
C PHE A 184 -15.89 13.18 -36.67
N GLU A 185 -15.57 12.46 -37.74
CA GLU A 185 -14.69 11.28 -37.69
C GLU A 185 -13.24 11.67 -37.31
N LEU A 186 -12.71 12.76 -37.89
CA LEU A 186 -11.42 13.34 -37.49
C LEU A 186 -11.41 13.78 -36.01
N LEU A 187 -12.47 14.44 -35.54
CA LEU A 187 -12.60 14.85 -34.15
C LEU A 187 -12.60 13.65 -33.18
N ASN A 188 -13.25 12.53 -33.56
CA ASN A 188 -13.25 11.30 -32.75
C ASN A 188 -11.87 10.62 -32.70
N ILE A 189 -11.06 10.73 -33.76
CA ILE A 189 -9.67 10.25 -33.76
C ILE A 189 -8.84 11.08 -32.77
N GLN A 190 -8.90 12.41 -32.86
CA GLN A 190 -8.19 13.32 -31.95
C GLN A 190 -8.63 13.12 -30.48
N LEU A 191 -9.93 12.90 -30.23
CA LEU A 191 -10.44 12.62 -28.89
C LEU A 191 -9.86 11.32 -28.30
N ARG A 192 -9.63 10.30 -29.14
CA ARG A 192 -8.98 9.05 -28.72
C ARG A 192 -7.50 9.26 -28.43
N GLU A 193 -6.77 9.93 -29.31
CA GLU A 193 -5.34 10.24 -29.13
C GLU A 193 -5.10 11.00 -27.81
N ILE A 194 -5.91 12.03 -27.53
CA ILE A 194 -5.87 12.79 -26.27
C ILE A 194 -6.23 11.92 -25.06
N THR A 195 -7.14 10.95 -25.21
CA THR A 195 -7.50 10.02 -24.13
C THR A 195 -6.35 9.07 -23.80
N ASP A 196 -5.70 8.51 -24.83
CA ASP A 196 -4.56 7.62 -24.70
C ASP A 196 -3.36 8.35 -24.06
N GLU A 197 -3.04 9.57 -24.51
CA GLU A 197 -2.03 10.43 -23.89
C GLU A 197 -2.33 10.68 -22.41
N LEU A 198 -3.57 11.04 -22.07
CA LEU A 198 -3.99 11.32 -20.69
C LEU A 198 -3.88 10.08 -19.80
N GLU A 199 -4.13 8.88 -20.33
CA GLU A 199 -3.92 7.62 -19.60
C GLU A 199 -2.43 7.33 -19.36
N THR A 200 -1.53 7.57 -20.33
CA THR A 200 -0.08 7.45 -20.09
C THR A 200 0.42 8.46 -19.04
N LEU A 201 -0.11 9.69 -19.04
CA LEU A 201 0.20 10.71 -18.04
C LEU A 201 -0.30 10.33 -16.64
N ARG A 202 -1.48 9.72 -16.52
CA ARG A 202 -1.99 9.16 -15.25
C ARG A 202 -1.08 8.04 -14.73
N TYR A 203 -0.65 7.14 -15.60
CA TYR A 203 0.28 6.07 -15.23
C TYR A 203 1.63 6.62 -14.73
N ASN A 204 2.23 7.56 -15.46
CA ASN A 204 3.49 8.19 -15.08
C ASN A 204 3.39 8.95 -13.75
N ASN A 205 2.30 9.69 -13.53
CA ASN A 205 2.02 10.36 -12.25
C ASN A 205 1.87 9.36 -11.09
N SER A 206 1.22 8.21 -11.31
CA SER A 206 1.13 7.12 -10.33
C SER A 206 2.50 6.55 -9.95
N GLN A 207 3.44 6.43 -10.90
CA GLN A 207 4.80 5.98 -10.59
C GLN A 207 5.59 7.05 -9.82
N LEU A 208 5.55 8.32 -10.25
CA LEU A 208 6.18 9.44 -9.54
C LEU A 208 5.70 9.58 -8.09
N GLN A 209 4.41 9.34 -7.82
CA GLN A 209 3.88 9.33 -6.44
C GLN A 209 4.47 8.20 -5.58
N LYS A 210 4.72 7.02 -6.15
CA LYS A 210 5.36 5.89 -5.44
C LYS A 210 6.84 6.18 -5.17
N GLU A 211 7.54 6.78 -6.14
CA GLU A 211 8.93 7.20 -5.98
C GLU A 211 9.08 8.29 -4.92
N LEU A 212 8.22 9.32 -4.94
CA LEU A 212 8.20 10.40 -3.96
C LEU A 212 7.89 9.87 -2.56
N LYS A 213 6.94 8.94 -2.41
CA LYS A 213 6.69 8.25 -1.13
C LYS A 213 7.91 7.45 -0.67
N SER A 214 8.51 6.64 -1.56
CA SER A 214 9.72 5.85 -1.27
C SER A 214 10.91 6.73 -0.86
N LEU A 215 11.07 7.90 -1.47
CA LEU A 215 12.07 8.90 -1.12
C LEU A 215 11.79 9.55 0.24
N ASN A 216 10.53 9.92 0.52
CA ASN A 216 10.14 10.46 1.81
C ASN A 216 10.32 9.44 2.95
N ASP A 217 9.99 8.17 2.73
CA ASP A 217 10.22 7.08 3.69
C ASP A 217 11.72 6.84 3.96
N LYS A 218 12.60 7.09 2.97
CA LYS A 218 14.06 7.05 3.13
C LYS A 218 14.57 8.25 3.93
N HIS A 219 14.12 9.47 3.59
CA HIS A 219 14.47 10.69 4.34
C HIS A 219 14.00 10.62 5.79
N SER A 220 12.79 10.13 6.05
CA SER A 220 12.24 9.95 7.39
C SER A 220 13.09 8.99 8.22
N ARG A 221 13.51 7.85 7.64
CA ARG A 221 14.43 6.90 8.28
C ARG A 221 15.82 7.48 8.52
N ALA A 222 16.36 8.24 7.57
CA ALA A 222 17.67 8.90 7.71
C ALA A 222 17.66 9.98 8.81
N PHE A 223 16.60 10.80 8.85
CA PHE A 223 16.39 11.81 9.88
C PHE A 223 16.21 11.18 11.27
N GLN A 224 15.37 10.15 11.39
CA GLN A 224 15.16 9.42 12.64
C GLN A 224 16.46 8.76 13.14
N LYS A 225 17.26 8.18 12.24
CA LYS A 225 18.60 7.68 12.60
C LYS A 225 19.50 8.82 13.10
N SER A 226 19.60 9.92 12.35
CA SER A 226 20.42 11.08 12.75
C SER A 226 20.00 11.67 14.10
N SER A 227 18.70 11.67 14.41
CA SER A 227 18.16 12.11 15.70
C SER A 227 18.56 11.16 16.84
N ASN A 228 18.54 9.85 16.60
CA ASN A 228 18.97 8.84 17.58
C ASN A 228 20.50 8.89 17.80
N ASP A 229 21.28 9.01 16.72
CA ASP A 229 22.74 9.15 16.76
C ASP A 229 23.15 10.43 17.51
N LEU A 230 22.45 11.56 17.28
CA LEU A 230 22.65 12.82 18.03
C LEU A 230 22.32 12.66 19.52
N LYS A 231 21.19 12.04 19.86
CA LYS A 231 20.80 11.82 21.26
C LYS A 231 21.78 10.91 22.01
N SER A 232 22.29 9.86 21.35
CA SER A 232 23.35 9.01 21.91
C SER A 232 24.63 9.81 22.21
N LYS A 233 24.96 10.80 21.37
CA LYS A 233 26.09 11.72 21.61
C LYS A 233 25.80 12.75 22.70
N GLU A 234 24.56 13.20 22.85
CA GLU A 234 24.13 14.04 23.98
C GLU A 234 24.28 13.31 25.32
N ASP A 235 23.83 12.05 25.40
CA ASP A 235 23.99 11.21 26.60
C ASP A 235 25.47 10.89 26.91
N GLU A 236 26.31 10.69 25.88
CA GLU A 236 27.77 10.54 26.04
C GLU A 236 28.44 11.81 26.59
N VAL A 237 28.11 12.98 26.03
CA VAL A 237 28.60 14.28 26.53
C VAL A 237 28.13 14.53 27.96
N ARG A 238 26.89 14.17 28.30
CA ARG A 238 26.34 14.26 29.65
C ARG A 238 27.09 13.37 30.65
N LEU A 239 27.44 12.15 30.26
CA LEU A 239 28.30 11.25 31.06
C LEU A 239 29.71 11.83 31.25
N LEU A 240 30.30 12.45 30.23
CA LEU A 240 31.59 13.12 30.33
C LEU A 240 31.54 14.32 31.30
N TYR A 241 30.46 15.12 31.28
CA TYR A 241 30.27 16.20 32.25
C TYR A 241 30.15 15.69 33.69
N ILE A 242 29.39 14.62 33.93
CA ILE A 242 29.27 13.99 35.26
C ILE A 242 30.65 13.49 35.75
N ARG A 243 31.44 12.87 34.85
CA ARG A 243 32.79 12.42 35.17
C ARG A 243 33.76 13.58 35.45
N LEU A 244 33.62 14.70 34.73
CA LEU A 244 34.43 15.89 34.95
C LEU A 244 34.12 16.54 36.32
N ASP A 245 32.84 16.69 36.67
CA ASP A 245 32.41 17.19 37.99
C ASP A 245 32.92 16.29 39.14
N ALA A 246 32.88 14.96 38.97
CA ALA A 246 33.46 14.03 39.93
C ALA A 246 34.98 14.17 40.07
N LEU A 247 35.72 14.37 38.97
CA LEU A 247 37.17 14.61 39.00
C LEU A 247 37.53 15.97 39.64
N VAL A 248 36.76 17.03 39.36
CA VAL A 248 36.94 18.35 39.99
C VAL A 248 36.74 18.25 41.50
N LYS A 249 35.73 17.51 41.97
CA LYS A 249 35.52 17.24 43.40
C LYS A 249 36.71 16.50 44.02
N GLN A 250 37.18 15.42 43.40
CA GLN A 250 38.36 14.69 43.86
C GLN A 250 39.63 15.56 43.92
N ILE A 251 39.82 16.49 42.97
CA ILE A 251 40.93 17.45 43.03
C ILE A 251 40.78 18.40 44.23
N THR A 252 39.60 18.99 44.44
CA THR A 252 39.37 19.88 45.60
C THR A 252 39.49 19.17 46.95
N GLU A 253 39.12 17.89 47.03
CA GLU A 253 39.34 17.04 48.20
C GLU A 253 40.83 16.71 48.39
N LYS A 254 41.56 16.40 47.30
CA LYS A 254 43.01 16.19 47.32
C LYS A 254 43.75 17.43 47.82
N ASP A 255 43.48 18.61 47.25
CA ASP A 255 44.12 19.87 47.66
C ASP A 255 43.87 20.18 49.14
N SER A 256 42.66 19.93 49.63
CA SER A 256 42.31 20.04 51.05
C SER A 256 43.15 19.09 51.92
N SER A 257 43.31 17.83 51.49
CA SER A 257 44.15 16.83 52.17
C SER A 257 45.65 17.14 52.11
N GLU A 258 46.16 17.71 51.02
CA GLU A 258 47.58 18.05 50.86
C GLU A 258 47.95 19.26 51.71
N ASN A 259 47.07 20.26 51.82
CA ASN A 259 47.23 21.37 52.77
C ASN A 259 47.22 20.87 54.23
N LYS A 260 46.37 19.87 54.54
CA LYS A 260 46.37 19.20 55.85
C LYS A 260 47.64 18.39 56.11
N LEU A 261 48.21 17.75 55.08
CA LEU A 261 49.49 17.04 55.17
C LEU A 261 50.63 18.01 55.52
N LYS A 262 50.78 19.11 54.76
CA LYS A 262 51.82 20.13 54.99
C LYS A 262 51.76 20.74 56.38
N PHE A 263 50.55 20.94 56.93
CA PHE A 263 50.37 21.37 58.31
C PHE A 263 50.88 20.35 59.35
N MET A 264 50.65 19.05 59.11
CA MET A 264 51.20 17.98 59.98
C MET A 264 52.72 17.85 59.82
N GLU A 265 53.25 17.93 58.60
CA GLU A 265 54.69 17.94 58.33
C GLU A 265 55.39 19.10 59.06
N GLN A 266 54.79 20.30 59.06
CA GLN A 266 55.32 21.45 59.80
C GLN A 266 55.22 21.26 61.32
N GLN A 267 54.19 20.60 61.86
CA GLN A 267 54.16 20.23 63.28
C GLN A 267 55.26 19.22 63.63
N ILE A 268 55.50 18.21 62.78
CA ILE A 268 56.56 17.22 62.98
C ILE A 268 57.93 17.89 62.91
N ALA A 269 58.17 18.80 61.95
CA ALA A 269 59.41 19.56 61.86
C ALA A 269 59.65 20.43 63.10
N ASN A 270 58.61 21.12 63.60
CA ASN A 270 58.70 21.90 64.84
C ASN A 270 59.03 21.01 66.06
N GLN A 271 58.36 19.86 66.19
CA GLN A 271 58.64 18.90 67.27
C GLN A 271 60.05 18.32 67.19
N GLN A 272 60.55 18.00 65.99
CA GLN A 272 61.93 17.56 65.77
C GLN A 272 62.95 18.66 66.12
N GLY A 273 62.63 19.93 65.83
CA GLY A 273 63.41 21.09 66.27
C GLY A 273 63.53 21.14 67.80
N THR A 274 62.41 21.13 68.52
CA THR A 274 62.39 21.13 69.99
C THR A 274 63.10 19.90 70.59
N ILE A 275 62.97 18.71 69.98
CA ILE A 275 63.70 17.50 70.41
C ILE A 275 65.22 17.68 70.17
N GLY A 276 65.62 18.32 69.09
CA GLY A 276 67.02 18.68 68.81
C GLY A 276 67.59 19.65 69.84
N GLU A 277 66.87 20.73 70.14
CA GLU A 277 67.24 21.71 71.18
C GLU A 277 67.35 21.07 72.57
N LEU A 278 66.34 20.27 72.97
CA LEU A 278 66.35 19.53 74.22
C LEU A 278 67.51 18.53 74.29
N ARG A 279 67.84 17.84 73.19
CA ARG A 279 68.99 16.94 73.13
C ARG A 279 70.30 17.71 73.31
N ILE A 280 70.49 18.82 72.58
CA ILE A 280 71.71 19.65 72.69
C ILE A 280 71.84 20.19 74.14
N GLY A 281 70.75 20.64 74.75
CA GLY A 281 70.73 21.07 76.14
C GLY A 281 71.08 19.93 77.13
N LEU A 282 70.58 18.72 76.88
CA LEU A 282 70.92 17.54 77.69
C LEU A 282 72.40 17.14 77.54
N GLU A 283 72.92 17.16 76.31
CA GLU A 283 74.30 16.82 75.95
C GLU A 283 75.28 17.83 76.59
N GLN A 284 75.01 19.13 76.49
CA GLN A 284 75.75 20.19 77.21
C GLN A 284 75.66 20.07 78.74
N THR A 285 74.51 19.63 79.28
CA THR A 285 74.33 19.44 80.72
C THR A 285 75.10 18.20 81.21
N LEU A 286 75.14 17.14 80.42
CA LEU A 286 75.92 15.93 80.68
C LEU A 286 77.42 16.21 80.64
N ASP A 287 77.90 16.96 79.65
CA ASP A 287 79.31 17.38 79.59
C ASP A 287 79.71 18.24 80.79
N ARG A 288 78.86 19.20 81.19
CA ARG A 288 79.08 19.98 82.43
C ARG A 288 79.10 19.10 83.67
N ALA A 289 78.25 18.08 83.76
CA ALA A 289 78.26 17.12 84.86
C ALA A 289 79.53 16.25 84.86
N ASN A 290 79.97 15.76 83.70
CA ASN A 290 81.22 14.99 83.55
C ASN A 290 82.46 15.81 83.94
N ILE A 291 82.50 17.11 83.57
CA ILE A 291 83.54 18.04 83.98
C ILE A 291 83.50 18.25 85.50
N ALA A 292 82.33 18.55 86.07
CA ALA A 292 82.16 18.75 87.51
C ALA A 292 82.50 17.49 88.32
N GLU A 293 82.18 16.28 87.84
CA GLU A 293 82.59 15.03 88.46
C GLU A 293 84.12 14.84 88.39
N THR A 294 84.74 15.13 87.24
CA THR A 294 86.20 15.08 87.08
C THR A 294 86.91 16.06 88.03
N GLU A 295 86.37 17.27 88.18
CA GLU A 295 86.85 18.25 89.15
C GLU A 295 86.62 17.80 90.59
N LEU A 296 85.46 17.21 90.92
CA LEU A 296 85.17 16.68 92.26
C LEU A 296 86.08 15.49 92.63
N ILE A 297 86.44 14.64 91.67
CA ILE A 297 87.45 13.59 91.83
C ILE A 297 88.83 14.21 92.09
N LYS A 298 89.19 15.28 91.37
CA LYS A 298 90.45 16.02 91.55
C LYS A 298 90.51 16.76 92.90
N TYR A 299 89.40 17.33 93.36
CA TYR A 299 89.28 17.90 94.70
C TYR A 299 89.35 16.83 95.79
N LYS A 300 88.73 15.66 95.60
CA LYS A 300 88.88 14.52 96.54
C LYS A 300 90.31 14.01 96.61
N SER A 301 91.03 13.92 95.49
CA SER A 301 92.45 13.50 95.50
C SER A 301 93.37 14.56 96.10
N LEU A 302 93.10 15.85 95.90
CA LEU A 302 93.79 16.95 96.60
C LEU A 302 93.50 16.95 98.11
N HIS A 303 92.24 16.81 98.52
CA HIS A 303 91.86 16.81 99.93
C HIS A 303 92.43 15.59 100.68
N ASN A 304 92.47 14.40 100.05
CA ASN A 304 93.17 13.24 100.59
C ASN A 304 94.69 13.44 100.69
N ASN A 305 95.31 14.26 99.83
CA ASN A 305 96.72 14.66 99.95
C ASN A 305 96.97 15.74 101.01
N ILE A 306 95.97 16.57 101.33
CA ILE A 306 96.04 17.55 102.42
C ILE A 306 95.92 16.83 103.77
N ASN A 307 94.92 15.95 103.91
CA ASN A 307 94.70 15.15 105.11
C ASN A 307 95.84 14.14 105.39
N SER A 308 96.67 13.80 104.40
CA SER A 308 97.88 12.97 104.60
C SER A 308 99.15 13.76 104.93
N ARG A 309 99.07 15.10 105.01
CA ARG A 309 100.26 15.95 105.16
C ARG A 309 100.15 17.09 106.18
N GLN A 310 99.00 17.32 106.79
CA GLN A 310 98.82 18.42 107.73
C GLN A 310 97.94 18.10 108.94
N ASP A 311 98.20 16.97 109.59
CA ASP A 311 97.74 16.70 110.97
C ASP A 311 98.94 16.58 111.93
N ASN A 312 99.70 17.68 112.02
CA ASN A 312 100.56 17.96 113.17
C ASN A 312 100.60 19.47 113.42
N THR A 313 99.80 19.92 114.40
CA THR A 313 99.72 21.26 115.00
C THR A 313 99.24 22.45 114.12
N ASN A 314 98.12 23.04 114.56
CA ASN A 314 97.77 24.48 114.64
C ASN A 314 98.27 25.49 113.57
N SER A 315 97.32 26.16 112.91
CA SER A 315 97.20 27.63 113.00
C SER A 315 95.79 28.12 112.65
N GLN A 316 95.54 29.40 112.89
CA GLN A 316 94.26 30.11 112.77
C GLN A 316 94.04 30.81 111.41
N ASN A 317 92.77 31.12 111.15
CA ASN A 317 92.22 32.33 110.49
C ASN A 317 92.06 32.44 108.95
N ASP A 318 90.85 32.94 108.62
CA ASP A 318 90.44 33.89 107.58
C ASP A 318 90.47 33.55 106.07
N SER A 319 89.27 33.46 105.47
CA SER A 319 88.67 34.50 104.58
C SER A 319 87.86 33.97 103.37
N ASP A 320 86.68 34.54 103.16
CA ASP A 320 85.82 34.37 101.98
C ASP A 320 86.23 35.28 100.80
N THR A 321 85.62 35.07 99.62
CA THR A 321 84.93 36.10 98.76
C THR A 321 85.34 36.14 97.26
N SER A 322 84.36 35.89 96.35
CA SER A 322 84.33 36.29 94.90
C SER A 322 85.46 35.71 94.00
N ILE A 323 85.59 35.90 92.67
CA ILE A 323 85.04 36.76 91.57
C ILE A 323 84.86 35.84 90.31
N SER A 324 83.87 35.84 89.40
CA SER A 324 82.69 36.68 89.02
C SER A 324 82.85 37.62 87.78
N LEU A 325 81.89 37.57 86.85
CA LEU A 325 81.73 38.40 85.61
C LEU A 325 82.87 38.39 84.56
N HIS A 326 82.57 37.94 83.33
CA HIS A 326 82.34 38.87 82.21
C HIS A 326 81.91 38.15 80.91
N ASP A 327 80.66 38.38 80.49
CA ASP A 327 80.30 38.46 79.07
C ASP A 327 80.37 39.95 78.67
N ASP A 328 80.91 40.26 77.49
CA ASP A 328 80.50 41.35 76.57
C ASP A 328 81.57 41.58 75.49
N LEU A 329 81.27 41.26 74.23
CA LEU A 329 81.97 41.84 73.07
C LEU A 329 81.13 41.76 71.78
N ASN A 330 80.05 42.55 71.80
CA ASN A 330 79.18 42.76 70.64
C ASN A 330 79.84 43.65 69.57
N SER A 331 79.33 43.55 68.34
CA SER A 331 79.34 44.60 67.31
C SER A 331 80.69 45.25 66.91
N CYS A 332 81.21 44.86 65.73
CA CYS A 332 81.84 45.82 64.82
C CYS A 332 81.04 45.90 63.51
N LYS A 333 80.41 47.06 63.28
CA LYS A 333 79.75 47.38 62.00
C LYS A 333 80.82 47.61 60.93
N LEU A 334 80.58 47.08 59.74
CA LEU A 334 81.17 47.59 58.51
C LEU A 334 80.01 47.97 57.57
N THR A 335 79.99 49.24 57.18
CA THR A 335 79.02 49.83 56.25
C THR A 335 79.76 50.42 55.05
N GLU A 336 79.00 50.82 54.02
CA GLU A 336 79.47 51.58 52.86
C GLU A 336 80.35 50.78 51.86
N ASN A 337 79.68 50.14 50.89
CA ASN A 337 79.94 50.25 49.42
C ASN A 337 79.21 49.14 48.60
N HIS A 338 77.93 48.86 48.89
CA HIS A 338 77.25 47.68 48.31
C HIS A 338 75.93 47.90 47.55
N SER A 339 75.20 49.02 47.69
CA SER A 339 73.83 49.17 47.15
C SER A 339 73.60 48.65 45.72
N ASP A 340 74.49 49.01 44.79
CA ASP A 340 74.30 48.74 43.36
C ASP A 340 74.78 47.33 42.99
N LEU A 341 75.77 46.82 43.72
CA LEU A 341 76.25 45.44 43.62
C LEU A 341 75.26 44.46 44.27
N GLU A 342 74.61 44.88 45.35
CA GLU A 342 73.64 44.12 46.16
C GLU A 342 72.27 44.06 45.48
N ASN A 343 71.84 45.14 44.82
CA ASN A 343 70.73 45.09 43.86
C ASN A 343 71.03 44.12 42.70
N SER A 344 72.25 44.17 42.15
CA SER A 344 72.66 43.23 41.09
C SER A 344 72.71 41.77 41.58
N PHE A 345 73.24 41.53 42.79
CA PHE A 345 73.33 40.20 43.40
C PHE A 345 71.97 39.63 43.78
N SER A 346 71.06 40.45 44.31
CA SER A 346 69.69 40.03 44.64
C SER A 346 68.86 39.76 43.38
N GLN A 347 69.09 40.49 42.28
CA GLN A 347 68.48 40.21 40.97
C GLN A 347 69.04 38.92 40.33
N ILE A 348 70.34 38.65 40.44
CA ILE A 348 70.94 37.37 40.02
C ILE A 348 70.47 36.21 40.93
N SER A 349 70.30 36.47 42.23
CA SER A 349 69.80 35.50 43.21
C SER A 349 68.33 35.14 42.95
N SER A 350 67.47 36.11 42.65
CA SER A 350 66.07 35.85 42.29
C SER A 350 65.96 35.11 40.96
N GLN A 351 66.74 35.47 39.94
CA GLN A 351 66.81 34.75 38.67
C GLN A 351 67.32 33.31 38.83
N ASN A 352 68.33 33.06 39.69
CA ASN A 352 68.74 31.70 40.04
C ASN A 352 67.66 30.94 40.83
N GLY A 353 66.90 31.62 41.70
CA GLY A 353 65.75 31.05 42.39
C GLY A 353 64.61 30.66 41.43
N GLU A 354 64.35 31.46 40.41
CA GLU A 354 63.39 31.18 39.35
C GLU A 354 63.86 30.06 38.41
N LEU A 355 65.13 30.06 38.00
CA LEU A 355 65.75 28.96 37.26
C LEU A 355 65.72 27.64 38.04
N SER A 356 65.94 27.69 39.36
CA SER A 356 65.83 26.53 40.24
C SER A 356 64.40 25.98 40.28
N LYS A 357 63.40 26.84 40.53
CA LYS A 357 61.97 26.48 40.48
C LYS A 357 61.57 25.90 39.11
N LEU A 358 62.00 26.53 38.02
CA LEU A 358 61.73 26.08 36.65
C LEU A 358 62.36 24.72 36.37
N ARG A 359 63.58 24.47 36.87
CA ARG A 359 64.24 23.16 36.77
C ARG A 359 63.49 22.08 37.52
N THR A 360 63.06 22.34 38.76
CA THR A 360 62.22 21.42 39.54
C THR A 360 60.87 21.16 38.86
N PHE A 361 60.25 22.18 38.25
CA PHE A 361 58.99 22.04 37.53
C PHE A 361 59.14 21.21 36.24
N ILE A 362 60.23 21.40 35.49
CA ILE A 362 60.59 20.57 34.34
C ILE A 362 60.85 19.11 34.78
N GLU A 363 61.51 18.90 35.92
CA GLU A 363 61.78 17.57 36.46
C GLU A 363 60.51 16.85 36.93
N LEU A 364 59.57 17.58 37.55
CA LEU A 364 58.20 17.10 37.85
C LEU A 364 57.46 16.69 36.57
N ILE A 365 57.38 17.56 35.56
CA ILE A 365 56.75 17.25 34.27
C ILE A 365 57.39 16.03 33.58
N GLN A 366 58.72 15.89 33.67
CA GLN A 366 59.41 14.72 33.13
C GLN A 366 59.11 13.43 33.90
N ASN A 367 58.75 13.52 35.19
CA ASN A 367 58.36 12.36 35.99
C ASN A 367 56.88 12.00 35.77
N GLU A 368 55.97 12.98 35.78
CA GLU A 368 54.57 12.76 35.37
C GLU A 368 54.49 12.15 33.96
N LYS A 369 55.29 12.65 33.01
CA LYS A 369 55.36 12.07 31.67
C LYS A 369 55.79 10.59 31.68
N LYS A 370 56.76 10.20 32.52
CA LYS A 370 57.18 8.78 32.63
C LYS A 370 56.07 7.92 33.23
N GLU A 371 55.32 8.43 34.21
CA GLU A 371 54.19 7.70 34.80
C GLU A 371 53.04 7.58 33.79
N LEU A 372 52.68 8.64 33.07
CA LEU A 372 51.68 8.58 31.99
C LEU A 372 52.11 7.67 30.83
N GLU A 373 53.39 7.63 30.47
CA GLU A 373 53.90 6.66 29.49
C GLU A 373 53.86 5.20 30.01
N LYS A 374 54.00 4.99 31.32
CA LYS A 374 53.87 3.68 31.97
C LYS A 374 52.41 3.24 32.02
N GLU A 375 51.49 4.11 32.46
CA GLU A 375 50.05 3.86 32.43
C GLU A 375 49.55 3.59 31.01
N ASN A 376 49.96 4.38 30.01
CA ASN A 376 49.56 4.17 28.61
C ASN A 376 50.02 2.80 28.07
N LYS A 377 51.20 2.31 28.47
CA LYS A 377 51.66 0.94 28.18
C LYS A 377 50.80 -0.11 28.87
N GLU A 378 50.45 0.10 30.14
CA GLU A 378 49.59 -0.82 30.89
C GLU A 378 48.15 -0.87 30.32
N PHE A 379 47.58 0.28 29.96
CA PHE A 379 46.29 0.37 29.27
C PHE A 379 46.31 -0.30 27.90
N ARG A 380 47.41 -0.19 27.12
CA ARG A 380 47.58 -0.93 25.86
C ARG A 380 47.61 -2.45 26.09
N SER A 381 48.36 -2.91 27.08
CA SER A 381 48.43 -4.34 27.45
C SER A 381 47.04 -4.88 27.82
N LYS A 382 46.30 -4.15 28.67
CA LYS A 382 44.91 -4.46 29.05
C LYS A 382 43.94 -4.40 27.88
N LEU A 383 44.11 -3.46 26.94
CA LEU A 383 43.29 -3.37 25.73
C LEU A 383 43.52 -4.57 24.81
N GLU A 384 44.76 -5.02 24.66
CA GLU A 384 45.14 -6.17 23.84
C GLU A 384 44.62 -7.49 24.44
N GLU A 385 44.74 -7.68 25.75
CA GLU A 385 44.13 -8.79 26.49
C GLU A 385 42.59 -8.82 26.33
N LEU A 386 41.94 -7.66 26.48
CA LEU A 386 40.47 -7.54 26.37
C LEU A 386 40.00 -7.75 24.92
N ASN A 387 40.77 -7.30 23.92
CA ASN A 387 40.50 -7.55 22.50
C ASN A 387 40.64 -9.05 22.15
N ASN A 388 41.66 -9.73 22.68
CA ASN A 388 41.80 -11.19 22.56
C ASN A 388 40.62 -11.92 23.21
N LEU A 389 40.17 -11.49 24.39
CA LEU A 389 38.98 -12.05 25.05
C LEU A 389 37.67 -11.79 24.27
N GLN A 390 37.55 -10.64 23.59
CA GLN A 390 36.43 -10.37 22.69
C GLN A 390 36.47 -11.27 21.44
N LEU A 391 37.65 -11.50 20.87
CA LEU A 391 37.84 -12.38 19.72
C LEU A 391 37.52 -13.84 20.05
N GLU A 392 37.91 -14.32 21.23
CA GLU A 392 37.50 -15.64 21.77
C GLU A 392 35.97 -15.74 21.90
N LYS A 393 35.33 -14.77 22.55
CA LYS A 393 33.86 -14.73 22.71
C LYS A 393 33.13 -14.62 21.38
N ALA A 394 33.68 -13.91 20.39
CA ALA A 394 33.10 -13.82 19.06
C ALA A 394 33.10 -15.18 18.34
N LYS A 395 34.20 -15.94 18.40
CA LYS A 395 34.27 -17.32 17.87
C LYS A 395 33.30 -18.26 18.59
N GLU A 396 33.13 -18.09 19.91
CA GLU A 396 32.20 -18.89 20.71
C GLU A 396 30.74 -18.60 20.33
N ILE A 397 30.37 -17.32 20.21
CA ILE A 397 29.05 -16.90 19.71
C ILE A 397 28.81 -17.42 18.28
N GLU A 398 29.83 -17.47 17.42
CA GLU A 398 29.70 -18.04 16.07
C GLU A 398 29.50 -19.57 16.10
N ARG A 399 30.16 -20.29 17.01
CA ARG A 399 29.93 -21.73 17.25
C ARG A 399 28.49 -21.97 17.72
N ILE A 400 28.05 -21.28 18.78
CA ILE A 400 26.69 -21.38 19.33
C ILE A 400 25.65 -21.02 18.27
N LYS A 401 25.88 -19.99 17.45
CA LYS A 401 24.96 -19.61 16.36
C LYS A 401 24.77 -20.73 15.34
N LYS A 402 25.85 -21.42 14.93
CA LYS A 402 25.79 -22.55 14.00
C LYS A 402 25.06 -23.75 14.60
N GLU A 403 25.27 -24.02 15.89
CA GLU A 403 24.55 -25.06 16.64
C GLU A 403 23.05 -24.73 16.76
N CYS A 404 22.69 -23.49 17.11
CA CYS A 404 21.28 -23.05 17.11
C CYS A 404 20.64 -23.13 15.72
N GLU A 405 21.38 -22.87 14.64
CA GLU A 405 20.88 -22.99 13.28
C GLU A 405 20.70 -24.45 12.84
N PHE A 406 21.60 -25.35 13.25
CA PHE A 406 21.44 -26.80 13.09
C PHE A 406 20.20 -27.31 13.84
N ASN A 407 20.11 -27.04 15.15
CA ASN A 407 19.00 -27.48 16.01
C ASN A 407 17.64 -26.91 15.52
N LYS A 408 17.62 -25.69 14.96
CA LYS A 408 16.43 -25.08 14.36
C LYS A 408 16.00 -25.78 13.07
N ASN A 409 16.93 -26.32 12.30
CA ASN A 409 16.61 -27.10 11.09
C ASN A 409 16.19 -28.53 11.44
N GLU A 410 16.77 -29.15 12.47
CA GLU A 410 16.32 -30.43 13.03
C GLU A 410 14.90 -30.33 13.64
N LEU A 411 14.59 -29.24 14.35
CA LEU A 411 13.23 -29.00 14.85
C LEU A 411 12.21 -28.90 13.71
N LYS A 412 12.55 -28.26 12.58
CA LYS A 412 11.69 -28.21 11.39
C LYS A 412 11.47 -29.59 10.76
N THR A 413 12.52 -30.42 10.65
CA THR A 413 12.36 -31.77 10.08
C THR A 413 11.54 -32.66 11.01
N MET A 414 11.70 -32.55 12.34
CA MET A 414 10.82 -33.21 13.30
C MET A 414 9.36 -32.75 13.17
N GLN A 415 9.09 -31.44 13.09
CA GLN A 415 7.73 -30.90 12.88
C GLN A 415 7.11 -31.38 11.56
N GLN A 416 7.91 -31.50 10.49
CA GLN A 416 7.44 -32.04 9.21
C GLN A 416 7.17 -33.55 9.28
N ILE A 417 7.98 -34.31 10.03
CA ILE A 417 7.75 -35.73 10.29
C ILE A 417 6.47 -35.93 11.13
N GLU A 418 6.27 -35.11 12.17
CA GLU A 418 5.07 -35.13 13.02
C GLU A 418 3.80 -34.83 12.21
N ALA A 419 3.81 -33.79 11.37
CA ALA A 419 2.69 -33.48 10.47
C ALA A 419 2.39 -34.63 9.49
N ASN A 420 3.43 -35.24 8.89
CA ASN A 420 3.28 -36.40 8.00
C ASN A 420 2.71 -37.63 8.75
N LEU A 421 3.13 -37.87 9.99
CA LEU A 421 2.60 -38.94 10.83
C LEU A 421 1.14 -38.67 11.24
N MET A 422 0.77 -37.42 11.55
CA MET A 422 -0.61 -37.05 11.87
C MET A 422 -1.54 -37.29 10.68
N VAL A 423 -1.14 -36.89 9.46
CA VAL A 423 -1.89 -37.19 8.23
C VAL A 423 -1.99 -38.70 8.00
N LYS A 424 -0.89 -39.44 8.17
CA LYS A 424 -0.90 -40.90 8.02
C LYS A 424 -1.84 -41.59 9.01
N ASN A 425 -1.84 -41.17 10.28
CA ASN A 425 -2.74 -41.69 11.31
C ASN A 425 -4.21 -41.39 10.97
N LYS A 426 -4.54 -40.17 10.53
CA LYS A 426 -5.90 -39.83 10.08
C LYS A 426 -6.36 -40.69 8.90
N ASN A 427 -5.50 -40.92 7.92
CA ASN A 427 -5.81 -41.81 6.80
C ASN A 427 -6.08 -43.25 7.27
N ILE A 428 -5.29 -43.75 8.23
CA ILE A 428 -5.50 -45.07 8.86
C ILE A 428 -6.82 -45.12 9.66
N GLU A 429 -7.22 -44.04 10.34
CA GLU A 429 -8.52 -43.95 11.01
C GLU A 429 -9.69 -43.95 10.01
N GLU A 430 -9.55 -43.25 8.89
CA GLU A 430 -10.54 -43.24 7.80
C GLU A 430 -10.64 -44.62 7.12
N GLU A 431 -9.53 -45.28 6.82
CA GLU A 431 -9.49 -46.67 6.32
C GLU A 431 -10.14 -47.65 7.30
N ASN A 432 -9.82 -47.57 8.60
CA ASN A 432 -10.43 -48.40 9.63
C ASN A 432 -11.95 -48.16 9.75
N SER A 433 -12.40 -46.90 9.60
CA SER A 433 -13.82 -46.56 9.57
C SER A 433 -14.53 -47.15 8.33
N GLN A 434 -13.89 -47.08 7.16
CA GLN A 434 -14.40 -47.72 5.93
C GLN A 434 -14.46 -49.24 6.07
N LEU A 435 -13.41 -49.90 6.58
CA LEU A 435 -13.37 -51.34 6.85
C LEU A 435 -14.45 -51.78 7.85
N LYS A 436 -14.65 -51.01 8.93
CA LYS A 436 -15.72 -51.26 9.90
C LYS A 436 -17.12 -51.17 9.28
N ASN A 437 -17.30 -50.33 8.26
CA ASN A 437 -18.55 -50.21 7.51
C ASN A 437 -18.71 -51.29 6.42
N THR A 438 -17.63 -51.76 5.79
CA THR A 438 -17.70 -52.90 4.84
C THR A 438 -17.95 -54.21 5.58
N ILE A 439 -17.33 -54.43 6.75
CA ILE A 439 -17.62 -55.58 7.63
C ILE A 439 -19.11 -55.62 7.98
N LYS A 440 -19.69 -54.53 8.49
CA LYS A 440 -21.14 -54.44 8.78
C LYS A 440 -22.04 -54.73 7.56
N ARG A 441 -21.64 -54.29 6.37
CA ARG A 441 -22.37 -54.60 5.13
C ARG A 441 -22.25 -56.08 4.77
N LEU A 442 -21.07 -56.68 4.92
CA LEU A 442 -20.85 -58.11 4.67
C LEU A 442 -21.68 -58.97 5.65
N GLU A 443 -21.63 -58.66 6.95
CA GLU A 443 -22.47 -59.29 7.99
C GLU A 443 -23.96 -59.22 7.63
N ALA A 444 -24.46 -58.04 7.23
CA ALA A 444 -25.84 -57.87 6.79
C ALA A 444 -26.17 -58.68 5.53
N THR A 445 -25.29 -58.69 4.51
CA THR A 445 -25.50 -59.52 3.30
C THR A 445 -25.40 -61.02 3.58
N GLN A 446 -24.61 -61.44 4.58
CA GLN A 446 -24.52 -62.84 4.99
C GLN A 446 -25.78 -63.27 5.75
N LEU A 447 -26.33 -62.41 6.60
CA LEU A 447 -27.63 -62.61 7.25
C LEU A 447 -28.74 -62.76 6.19
N ILE A 448 -28.85 -61.78 5.28
CA ILE A 448 -29.81 -61.77 4.17
C ILE A 448 -29.65 -63.01 3.27
N SER A 449 -28.42 -63.42 2.96
CA SER A 449 -28.14 -64.65 2.19
C SER A 449 -28.59 -65.92 2.94
N SER A 450 -28.43 -65.97 4.26
CA SER A 450 -28.94 -67.09 5.08
C SER A 450 -30.48 -67.12 5.10
N GLU A 451 -31.14 -65.97 5.17
CA GLU A 451 -32.60 -65.85 5.08
C GLU A 451 -33.12 -66.26 3.70
N TYR A 452 -32.51 -65.78 2.60
CA TYR A 452 -32.86 -66.22 1.24
C TYR A 452 -32.61 -67.70 1.01
N SER A 453 -31.55 -68.28 1.58
CA SER A 453 -31.30 -69.73 1.52
C SER A 453 -32.41 -70.51 2.24
N ASN A 454 -32.79 -70.08 3.44
CA ASN A 454 -33.89 -70.68 4.21
C ASN A 454 -35.24 -70.55 3.48
N LEU A 455 -35.54 -69.37 2.92
CA LEU A 455 -36.75 -69.12 2.11
C LEU A 455 -36.76 -69.97 0.84
N TYR A 456 -35.63 -70.12 0.15
CA TYR A 456 -35.53 -70.99 -1.03
C TYR A 456 -35.72 -72.48 -0.67
N ILE A 457 -35.19 -72.93 0.47
CA ILE A 457 -35.43 -74.28 0.98
C ILE A 457 -36.92 -74.48 1.29
N GLN A 458 -37.56 -73.55 2.00
CA GLN A 458 -39.01 -73.59 2.27
C GLN A 458 -39.84 -73.57 0.98
N GLN A 459 -39.52 -72.71 0.01
CA GLN A 459 -40.22 -72.63 -1.27
C GLN A 459 -40.04 -73.91 -2.10
N LYS A 460 -38.85 -74.51 -2.08
CA LYS A 460 -38.56 -75.79 -2.75
C LYS A 460 -39.29 -76.95 -2.08
N GLN A 461 -39.39 -76.96 -0.75
CA GLN A 461 -40.25 -77.89 -0.01
C GLN A 461 -41.73 -77.69 -0.37
N HIS A 462 -42.26 -76.47 -0.33
CA HIS A 462 -43.64 -76.17 -0.75
C HIS A 462 -43.93 -76.56 -2.21
N SER A 463 -42.99 -76.34 -3.13
CA SER A 463 -43.11 -76.76 -4.53
C SER A 463 -43.12 -78.29 -4.66
N PHE A 464 -42.29 -78.99 -3.90
CA PHE A 464 -42.28 -80.45 -3.83
C PHE A 464 -43.60 -80.99 -3.27
N PHE A 465 -44.06 -80.50 -2.12
CA PHE A 465 -45.35 -80.89 -1.54
C PHE A 465 -46.54 -80.54 -2.45
N SER A 466 -46.53 -79.38 -3.12
CA SER A 466 -47.58 -79.01 -4.09
C SER A 466 -47.62 -79.96 -5.30
N LYS A 467 -46.44 -80.34 -5.84
CA LYS A 467 -46.34 -81.36 -6.90
C LYS A 467 -46.76 -82.75 -6.41
N LEU A 468 -46.45 -83.11 -5.17
CA LEU A 468 -46.87 -84.36 -4.54
C LEU A 468 -48.39 -84.41 -4.37
N ILE A 469 -49.00 -83.36 -3.81
CA ILE A 469 -50.46 -83.22 -3.65
C ILE A 469 -51.17 -83.25 -5.01
N LYS A 470 -50.61 -82.59 -6.04
CA LYS A 470 -51.16 -82.68 -7.41
C LYS A 470 -51.08 -84.10 -7.98
N LYS A 471 -49.98 -84.83 -7.77
CA LYS A 471 -49.87 -86.25 -8.16
C LYS A 471 -50.86 -87.13 -7.40
N VAL A 472 -50.99 -86.97 -6.08
CA VAL A 472 -51.96 -87.72 -5.25
C VAL A 472 -53.40 -87.43 -5.69
N LYS A 473 -53.75 -86.17 -5.99
CA LYS A 473 -55.05 -85.82 -6.56
C LYS A 473 -55.28 -86.45 -7.94
N TRP A 474 -54.30 -86.43 -8.83
CA TRP A 474 -54.41 -87.09 -10.14
C TRP A 474 -54.57 -88.62 -10.02
N ILE A 475 -53.83 -89.27 -9.11
CA ILE A 475 -53.99 -90.70 -8.82
C ILE A 475 -55.40 -90.98 -8.27
N SER A 476 -55.87 -90.17 -7.32
CA SER A 476 -57.23 -90.29 -6.76
C SER A 476 -58.32 -90.12 -7.82
N ILE A 477 -58.23 -89.09 -8.68
CA ILE A 477 -59.16 -88.86 -9.79
C ILE A 477 -59.09 -90.01 -10.82
N PHE A 478 -57.90 -90.52 -11.12
CA PHE A 478 -57.70 -91.64 -12.04
C PHE A 478 -58.30 -92.95 -11.50
N CYS A 479 -58.13 -93.24 -10.20
CA CYS A 479 -58.79 -94.36 -9.53
C CYS A 479 -60.32 -94.23 -9.52
N VAL A 480 -60.86 -93.02 -9.30
CA VAL A 480 -62.31 -92.76 -9.38
C VAL A 480 -62.81 -92.91 -10.81
N ALA A 481 -62.09 -92.41 -11.81
CA ALA A 481 -62.45 -92.55 -13.22
C ALA A 481 -62.42 -94.01 -13.69
N ILE A 482 -61.40 -94.79 -13.28
CA ILE A 482 -61.36 -96.25 -13.50
C ILE A 482 -62.53 -96.94 -12.81
N GLY A 483 -62.83 -96.60 -11.56
CA GLY A 483 -63.98 -97.15 -10.83
C GLY A 483 -65.31 -96.86 -11.53
N LEU A 484 -65.50 -95.65 -12.05
CA LEU A 484 -66.67 -95.26 -12.83
C LEU A 484 -66.73 -95.97 -14.19
N ILE A 485 -65.60 -96.19 -14.88
CA ILE A 485 -65.56 -96.95 -16.13
C ILE A 485 -65.93 -98.41 -15.89
N PHE A 486 -65.37 -99.06 -14.86
CA PHE A 486 -65.77 -100.43 -14.49
C PHE A 486 -67.24 -100.51 -14.07
N TRP A 487 -67.74 -99.54 -13.30
CA TRP A 487 -69.16 -99.48 -12.92
C TRP A 487 -70.08 -99.28 -14.13
N PHE A 488 -69.70 -98.45 -15.10
CA PHE A 488 -70.50 -98.18 -16.30
C PHE A 488 -70.45 -99.35 -17.30
N LEU A 489 -69.30 -100.03 -17.44
CA LEU A 489 -69.19 -101.28 -18.21
C LEU A 489 -70.07 -102.37 -17.60
N TRP A 490 -69.97 -102.58 -16.29
CA TRP A 490 -70.82 -103.52 -15.54
C TRP A 490 -72.30 -103.16 -15.66
N PHE A 491 -72.66 -101.87 -15.64
CA PHE A 491 -74.04 -101.42 -15.83
C PHE A 491 -74.55 -101.64 -17.27
N ILE A 492 -73.71 -101.47 -18.29
CA ILE A 492 -74.04 -101.81 -19.69
C ILE A 492 -74.24 -103.32 -19.82
N GLU A 493 -73.34 -104.13 -19.27
CA GLU A 493 -73.41 -105.59 -19.30
C GLU A 493 -74.70 -106.09 -18.62
N PHE A 494 -74.98 -105.59 -17.41
CA PHE A 494 -76.21 -105.87 -16.65
C PHE A 494 -77.50 -105.40 -17.36
N THR A 495 -77.50 -104.23 -18.02
CA THR A 495 -78.70 -103.75 -18.74
C THR A 495 -78.90 -104.44 -20.09
N LEU A 496 -77.83 -104.88 -20.76
CA LEU A 496 -77.93 -105.78 -21.91
C LEU A 496 -78.45 -107.16 -21.50
N GLU A 497 -77.97 -107.72 -20.39
CA GLU A 497 -78.42 -109.01 -19.85
C GLU A 497 -79.90 -108.97 -19.47
N ILE A 498 -80.37 -107.91 -18.79
CA ILE A 498 -81.80 -107.69 -18.50
C ILE A 498 -82.62 -107.51 -19.79
N THR A 499 -82.12 -106.77 -20.77
CA THR A 499 -82.86 -106.54 -22.03
C THR A 499 -82.95 -107.81 -22.88
N TYR A 500 -81.92 -108.67 -22.83
CA TYR A 500 -81.92 -109.99 -23.47
C TYR A 500 -82.86 -110.98 -22.77
N LEU A 501 -83.06 -110.84 -21.46
CA LEU A 501 -84.03 -111.64 -20.66
C LEU A 501 -85.49 -111.15 -20.77
N HIS A 502 -85.77 -110.07 -21.51
CA HIS A 502 -87.11 -109.51 -21.67
C HIS A 502 -87.68 -109.59 -23.10
N ASN A 503 -86.97 -110.27 -24.01
CA ASN A 503 -87.48 -110.77 -25.30
C ASN A 503 -87.51 -112.30 -25.32
#